data_AF-A0A945G1M2-F1
#
_entry.id   AF-A0A945G1M2-F1
#
_cell.length_a   1.000
_cell.length_b   1.000
_cell.length_c   1.000
_cell.angle_alpha   90.00
_cell.angle_beta   90.00
_cell.angle_gamma   90.00
#
_symmetry.space_group_name_H-M   'P 1'
#
loop_
_entity.id
_entity.type
_entity.pdbx_description
1 polymer ?
#
loop_
_entity_poly.entity_id
_entity_poly.type
_entity_poly.pdbx_seq_one_letter_code
_entity_poly.pdbx_strand_id
1 'polypeptide(L)' 'MKIITKLMNIKSADSVFGSMWIIGSFVGVVLFFQASFYGESWAPFVVAVIIASSGKALLRHYEAQQDKSSPQ' A
#
# COMPACT_ATOMS: atom_id res chain seq x y z
N MET A 1 -11.46 14.61 23.03
CA MET A 1 -10.48 14.90 21.96
C MET A 1 -9.70 13.67 21.48
N LYS A 2 -9.16 12.81 22.35
CA LYS A 2 -8.33 11.64 21.96
C LYS A 2 -8.98 10.64 20.98
N ILE A 3 -10.29 10.41 21.07
CA ILE A 3 -11.01 9.42 20.24
C ILE A 3 -11.13 9.87 18.78
N ILE A 4 -11.44 11.15 18.56
CA ILE A 4 -11.60 11.72 17.21
C ILE A 4 -10.24 11.75 16.48
N THR A 5 -9.17 12.11 17.18
CA THR A 5 -7.80 12.04 16.65
C THR A 5 -7.40 10.62 16.28
N LYS A 6 -7.77 9.62 17.10
CA LYS A 6 -7.52 8.21 16.81
C LYS A 6 -8.28 7.77 15.55
N LEU A 7 -9.57 8.09 15.45
CA LEU A 7 -10.40 7.78 14.27
C LEU A 7 -9.91 8.44 12.98
N MET A 8 -9.47 9.70 13.03
CA MET A 8 -8.89 10.38 11.89
C MET A 8 -7.56 9.75 11.46
N ASN A 9 -6.70 9.39 12.41
CA ASN A 9 -5.43 8.72 12.10
C ASN A 9 -5.66 7.34 11.49
N ILE A 10 -6.75 6.68 11.91
CA ILE A 10 -7.13 5.37 11.42
C ILE A 10 -7.56 5.41 9.95
N LYS A 11 -8.49 6.29 9.62
CA LYS A 11 -8.95 6.48 8.24
C LYS A 11 -7.85 7.00 7.32
N SER A 12 -6.92 7.78 7.86
CA SER A 12 -5.76 8.30 7.11
C SER A 12 -4.74 7.20 6.80
N ALA A 13 -4.43 6.34 7.77
CA ALA A 13 -3.51 5.22 7.58
C ALA A 13 -4.03 4.20 6.55
N ASP A 14 -5.32 3.86 6.62
CA ASP A 14 -5.99 2.98 5.67
C ASP A 14 -5.94 3.54 4.23
N SER A 15 -6.18 4.85 4.10
CA SER A 15 -6.05 5.58 2.83
C SER A 15 -4.62 5.59 2.28
N VAL A 16 -3.60 5.77 3.14
CA VAL A 16 -2.19 5.82 2.73
C VAL A 16 -1.67 4.45 2.30
N PHE A 17 -1.92 3.39 3.08
CA PHE A 17 -1.45 2.04 2.73
C PHE A 17 -2.19 1.48 1.51
N GLY A 18 -3.48 1.79 1.36
CA GLY A 18 -4.25 1.46 0.16
C GLY A 18 -3.73 2.19 -1.07
N SER A 19 -3.44 3.49 -0.95
CA SER A 19 -2.84 4.27 -2.04
C SER A 19 -1.47 3.73 -2.44
N MET A 20 -0.64 3.33 -1.47
CA MET A 20 0.68 2.74 -1.73
C MET A 20 0.59 1.41 -2.49
N TRP A 21 -0.41 0.57 -2.17
CA TRP A 21 -0.67 -0.66 -2.92
C TRP A 21 -1.13 -0.37 -4.36
N ILE A 22 -2.07 0.56 -4.55
CA ILE A 22 -2.62 0.89 -5.87
C ILE A 22 -1.56 1.54 -6.76
N ILE A 23 -0.87 2.56 -6.25
CA ILE A 23 0.17 3.28 -6.99
C ILE A 23 1.34 2.35 -7.30
N GLY A 24 1.82 1.58 -6.33
CA GLY A 24 2.90 0.62 -6.54
C GLY A 24 2.55 -0.43 -7.61
N SER A 25 1.29 -0.90 -7.63
CA SER A 25 0.83 -1.85 -8.65
C SER A 25 0.79 -1.22 -10.04
N PHE A 26 0.26 0.01 -10.16
CA PHE A 26 0.16 0.70 -11.45
C PHE A 26 1.54 1.05 -12.02
N VAL A 27 2.42 1.60 -11.18
CA VAL A 27 3.81 1.90 -11.54
C VAL A 27 4.57 0.63 -11.89
N GLY A 28 4.34 -0.47 -11.15
CA GLY A 28 4.92 -1.77 -11.46
C GLY A 28 4.58 -2.27 -12.87
N VAL A 29 3.33 -2.10 -13.32
CA VAL A 29 2.96 -2.47 -14.70
C VAL A 29 3.74 -1.65 -15.72
N VAL A 30 3.83 -0.33 -15.56
CA VAL A 30 4.57 0.53 -16.50
C VAL A 30 6.05 0.15 -16.57
N LEU A 31 6.68 -0.08 -15.41
CA LEU A 31 8.10 -0.45 -15.33
C LEU A 31 8.37 -1.86 -15.87
N PHE A 32 7.41 -2.78 -15.72
CA PHE A 32 7.47 -4.11 -16.35
C PHE A 32 7.54 -4.01 -17.87
N PHE A 33 6.71 -3.15 -18.48
CA PHE A 33 6.76 -2.91 -19.93
C PHE A 33 8.08 -2.25 -20.34
N GLN A 34 8.58 -1.29 -19.58
CA GLN A 34 9.89 -0.69 -19.84
C GLN A 34 11.01 -1.73 -19.84
N ALA A 35 11.10 -2.56 -18.80
CA ALA A 35 12.14 -3.58 -18.70
C ALA A 35 11.99 -4.69 -19.77
N SER A 36 10.75 -5.07 -20.11
CA SER A 36 10.49 -6.17 -21.05
C SER A 36 10.69 -5.78 -22.52
N PHE A 37 10.35 -4.54 -22.90
CA PHE A 37 10.32 -4.13 -24.31
C PHE A 37 11.40 -3.12 -24.68
N TYR A 38 11.93 -2.37 -23.72
CA TYR A 38 12.92 -1.32 -23.97
C TYR A 38 14.33 -1.67 -23.47
N GLY A 39 14.51 -2.86 -22.87
CA GLY A 39 15.80 -3.30 -22.34
C GLY A 39 16.28 -2.54 -21.11
N GLU A 40 15.38 -1.79 -20.47
CA GLU A 40 15.63 -1.07 -19.23
C GLU A 40 15.87 -2.02 -18.05
N SER A 41 16.49 -1.50 -16.98
CA SER A 41 16.77 -2.30 -15.78
C SER A 41 15.48 -2.81 -15.13
N TRP A 42 15.53 -4.03 -14.57
CA TRP A 42 14.45 -4.60 -13.78
C TRP A 42 14.38 -4.07 -12.34
N ALA A 43 15.43 -3.37 -11.88
CA ALA A 43 15.50 -2.89 -10.50
C ALA A 43 14.33 -1.96 -10.11
N PRO A 44 13.90 -0.99 -10.94
CA PRO A 44 12.74 -0.14 -10.63
C PRO A 44 11.44 -0.95 -10.50
N PHE A 45 11.23 -1.96 -11.35
CA PHE A 45 10.07 -2.84 -11.27
C PHE A 45 10.04 -3.61 -9.95
N VAL A 46 11.16 -4.21 -9.55
CA VAL A 46 11.27 -4.96 -8.29
C VAL A 46 10.96 -4.06 -7.09
N VAL A 47 11.47 -2.81 -7.09
CA VAL A 47 11.17 -1.83 -6.04
C VAL A 47 9.67 -1.51 -5.99
N ALA A 48 9.02 -1.30 -7.14
CA ALA A 48 7.58 -1.06 -7.20
C ALA A 48 6.75 -2.23 -6.65
N VAL A 49 7.16 -3.48 -6.95
CA VAL A 49 6.51 -4.69 -6.41
C VAL A 49 6.65 -4.78 -4.89
N ILE A 50 7.82 -4.47 -4.35
CA ILE A 50 8.07 -4.47 -2.90
C ILE A 50 7.20 -3.41 -2.22
N ILE A 51 7.14 -2.20 -2.76
CA ILE A 51 6.29 -1.11 -2.26
C ILE A 51 4.81 -1.53 -2.26
N ALA A 52 4.32 -2.08 -3.37
CA ALA A 52 2.92 -2.50 -3.51
C ALA A 52 2.57 -3.63 -2.51
N SER A 53 3.43 -4.63 -2.40
CA SER A 53 3.25 -5.77 -1.50
C SER A 53 3.30 -5.34 -0.04
N SER A 54 4.21 -4.42 0.30
CA SER A 54 4.32 -3.86 1.65
C SER A 54 3.10 -3.03 2.02
N GLY A 55 2.63 -2.17 1.11
CA GLY A 55 1.39 -1.41 1.30
C GLY A 55 0.18 -2.32 1.55
N LYS A 56 0.04 -3.39 0.76
CA LYS A 56 -1.04 -4.38 0.93
C LYS A 56 -0.94 -5.16 2.26
N ALA A 57 0.27 -5.53 2.66
CA ALA A 57 0.50 -6.24 3.92
C ALA A 57 0.20 -5.37 5.14
N LEU A 58 0.63 -4.10 5.09
CA LEU A 58 0.35 -3.10 6.11
C LEU A 58 -1.15 -2.79 6.21
N LEU A 59 -1.84 -2.63 5.08
CA LEU A 59 -3.29 -2.45 5.05
C LEU A 59 -4.03 -3.62 5.71
N ARG A 60 -3.67 -4.86 5.38
CA ARG A 60 -4.27 -6.04 6.03
C ARG A 60 -4.02 -6.11 7.54
N HIS A 61 -2.81 -5.76 7.98
CA HIS A 61 -2.51 -5.68 9.42
C HIS A 61 -3.34 -4.56 10.08
N TYR A 62 -3.54 -3.46 9.37
CA TYR A 62 -4.31 -2.32 9.81
C TYR A 62 -5.79 -2.67 10.02
N GLU A 63 -6.42 -3.24 8.99
CA GLU A 63 -7.81 -3.73 9.02
C GLU A 63 -8.02 -4.76 10.14
N ALA A 64 -7.10 -5.72 10.29
CA ALA A 64 -7.17 -6.75 11.33
C ALA A 64 -7.04 -6.20 12.77
N GLN A 65 -6.39 -5.05 12.96
CA GLN A 65 -6.32 -4.36 14.25
C GLN A 65 -7.58 -3.53 14.53
N GLN A 66 -8.20 -2.95 13.50
CA GLN A 66 -9.50 -2.27 13.64
C GLN A 66 -10.62 -3.25 14.01
N ASP A 67 -10.69 -4.40 13.36
CA ASP A 67 -11.75 -5.40 13.60
C ASP A 67 -11.72 -5.92 15.06
N LYS A 68 -10.51 -6.10 15.62
CA LYS A 68 -10.33 -6.49 17.03
C LYS A 68 -10.63 -5.39 18.05
N SER A 69 -10.73 -4.13 17.64
CA SER A 69 -10.95 -2.99 18.54
C SER A 69 -12.36 -2.40 18.47
N SER A 70 -13.26 -3.01 17.67
CA SER A 70 -14.70 -2.73 17.67
C SER A 70 -15.39 -3.55 18.79
N PRO A 71 -15.95 -2.92 19.83
CA PRO A 71 -16.84 -3.62 20.76
C PRO A 71 -18.15 -3.96 20.04
N GLN A 72 -18.58 -5.22 20.11
CA GLN A 72 -19.99 -5.57 19.89
C GLN A 72 -20.87 -4.91 20.94
#